data_AF-A0A6N7YKN0-F1
#
_entry.id   AF-A0A6N7YKN0-F1
#
_cell.length_a   1.000
_cell.length_b   1.000
_cell.length_c   1.000
_cell.angle_alpha   90.00
_cell.angle_beta   90.00
_cell.angle_gamma   90.00
#
_symmetry.space_group_name_H-M   'P 1'
#
loop_
_entity.id
_entity.type
_entity.pdbx_description
1 polymer ?
#
loop_
_entity_poly.entity_id
_entity_poly.type
_entity_poly.pdbx_seq_one_letter_code
_entity_poly.pdbx_strand_id
1 'polypeptide(L)' 'MAMLRAVAEGRAVMSSSCEPDLFIDGVPCCDQMAAHELAHRGYVRLSADGTRAELTDAGRAALGVVAA' A
#
# COMPACT_ATOMS: atom_id res chain seq x y z
N MET A 1 2.61 -7.55 7.44
CA MET A 1 3.77 -6.66 7.65
C MET A 1 4.62 -6.45 6.40
N ALA A 2 4.99 -7.48 5.64
CA ALA A 2 5.85 -7.31 4.45
C ALA A 2 5.29 -6.33 3.40
N MET A 3 3.99 -6.38 3.12
CA MET A 3 3.35 -5.48 2.16
C MET A 3 3.39 -4.01 2.60
N LEU A 4 3.02 -3.71 3.85
CA LEU A 4 3.12 -2.36 4.42
C LEU A 4 4.57 -1.83 4.43
N ARG A 5 5.56 -2.72 4.67
CA ARG A 5 6.99 -2.35 4.56
C ARG A 5 7.37 -1.99 3.13
N ALA A 6 6.97 -2.79 2.15
CA ALA A 6 7.25 -2.48 0.75
C ALA A 6 6.62 -1.15 0.30
N VAL A 7 5.42 -0.83 0.80
CA VAL A 7 4.78 0.47 0.58
C VAL A 7 5.58 1.59 1.28
N ALA A 8 6.01 1.39 2.52
CA ALA A 8 6.85 2.35 3.25
C ALA A 8 8.20 2.62 2.55
N GLU A 9 8.76 1.59 1.92
CA GLU A 9 10.00 1.67 1.13
C GLU A 9 9.78 2.30 -0.27
N GLY A 10 8.55 2.65 -0.64
CA GLY A 10 8.22 3.26 -1.94
C GLY A 10 8.33 2.29 -3.13
N ARG A 11 8.35 0.98 -2.87
CA ARG A 11 8.49 -0.09 -3.88
C ARG A 11 7.16 -0.54 -4.47
N ALA A 12 6.05 -0.05 -3.91
CA ALA A 12 4.70 -0.47 -4.25
C ALA A 12 4.02 0.50 -5.21
N VAL A 13 3.48 -0.05 -6.29
CA VAL A 13 2.61 0.61 -7.28
C VAL A 13 1.19 0.11 -7.09
N MET A 14 0.21 0.98 -7.30
CA MET A 14 -1.20 0.69 -7.07
C MET A 14 -2.03 1.12 -8.27
N SER A 15 -2.99 0.29 -8.71
CA SER A 15 -3.91 0.68 -9.77
C SER A 15 -4.94 1.71 -9.27
N SER A 16 -5.38 2.61 -10.15
CA SER A 16 -6.45 3.56 -9.84
C SER A 16 -7.82 2.87 -9.98
N SER A 17 -8.29 2.21 -8.92
CA SER A 17 -9.56 1.46 -8.88
C SER A 17 -10.20 1.51 -7.48
N CYS A 18 -11.48 1.11 -7.39
CA CYS A 18 -12.16 0.88 -6.10
C CYS A 18 -11.67 -0.40 -5.40
N GLU A 19 -11.13 -1.34 -6.15
CA GLU A 19 -10.41 -2.52 -5.69
C GLU A 19 -9.03 -2.48 -6.35
N PRO A 20 -8.05 -1.80 -5.72
CA PRO A 20 -6.80 -1.51 -6.39
C PRO A 20 -5.80 -2.66 -6.25
N ASP A 21 -5.28 -3.13 -7.37
CA ASP A 21 -4.23 -4.14 -7.39
C ASP A 21 -2.90 -3.53 -6.98
N LEU A 22 -2.13 -4.30 -6.20
CA LEU A 22 -0.81 -3.88 -5.72
C LEU A 22 0.30 -4.64 -6.44
N PHE A 23 1.29 -3.90 -6.89
CA PHE A 23 2.49 -4.43 -7.54
C PHE A 23 3.70 -4.05 -6.71
N ILE A 24 4.55 -5.02 -6.40
CA ILE A 24 5.80 -4.81 -5.67
C ILE A 24 6.95 -5.08 -6.63
N ASP A 25 7.81 -4.08 -6.83
CA ASP A 25 8.93 -4.16 -7.78
C ASP A 25 8.50 -4.57 -9.20
N GLY A 26 7.31 -4.12 -9.63
CA GLY A 26 6.75 -4.44 -10.95
C GLY A 26 6.09 -5.82 -11.08
N VAL A 27 6.03 -6.61 -10.01
CA VAL A 27 5.37 -7.92 -10.01
C VAL A 27 4.04 -7.83 -9.24
N PRO A 28 2.95 -8.44 -9.73
CA PRO A 28 1.71 -8.52 -8.96
C PRO A 28 2.00 -9.13 -7.58
N CYS A 29 1.50 -8.47 -6.53
CA CYS A 29 1.58 -9.04 -5.19
C CYS A 29 0.90 -10.41 -5.17
N CYS A 30 1.52 -11.38 -4.48
CA CYS A 30 1.02 -12.75 -4.40
C CYS A 30 -0.29 -12.89 -3.61
N ASP A 31 -0.65 -11.88 -2.83
CA ASP A 31 -1.88 -11.82 -2.05
C ASP A 31 -2.62 -10.51 -2.32
N GLN A 32 -3.33 -10.47 -3.45
CA GLN A 32 -4.13 -9.30 -3.84
C GLN A 32 -5.32 -9.07 -2.91
N MET A 33 -5.86 -10.12 -2.32
CA MET A 33 -6.97 -9.98 -1.37
C MET A 33 -6.53 -9.20 -0.13
N ALA A 34 -5.36 -9.50 0.41
CA ALA A 34 -4.78 -8.69 1.47
C ALA A 34 -4.50 -7.24 1.03
N ALA A 35 -4.08 -7.01 -0.23
CA ALA A 35 -3.88 -5.65 -0.74
C ALA A 35 -5.19 -4.85 -0.82
N HIS A 36 -6.27 -5.47 -1.31
CA HIS A 36 -7.60 -4.86 -1.36
C HIS A 36 -8.09 -4.52 0.05
N GLU A 37 -7.96 -5.43 1.00
CA GLU A 37 -8.31 -5.20 2.40
C GLU A 37 -7.53 -4.04 3.01
N LEU A 38 -6.22 -3.90 2.73
CA LEU A 38 -5.45 -2.77 3.22
C LEU A 38 -5.94 -1.44 2.63
N ALA A 39 -6.36 -1.43 1.36
CA ALA A 39 -6.90 -0.25 0.70
C ALA A 39 -8.29 0.12 1.25
N HIS A 40 -9.19 -0.86 1.36
CA HIS A 40 -10.55 -0.66 1.91
C HIS A 40 -10.52 -0.21 3.37
N ARG A 41 -9.58 -0.72 4.16
CA ARG A 41 -9.40 -0.30 5.56
C ARG A 41 -8.62 1.01 5.72
N GLY A 42 -8.21 1.63 4.61
CA GLY A 42 -7.54 2.93 4.61
C GLY A 42 -6.13 2.89 5.19
N TYR A 43 -5.43 1.76 5.14
CA TYR A 43 -4.02 1.66 5.55
C TYR A 43 -3.07 2.09 4.43
N VAL A 44 -3.48 1.90 3.19
CA VAL A 44 -2.75 2.31 1.99
C VAL A 44 -3.65 3.15 1.10
N ARG A 45 -3.06 4.07 0.35
CA ARG A 45 -3.78 4.90 -0.61
C ARG A 45 -2.93 5.08 -1.87
N LEU A 46 -3.58 5.51 -2.96
CA LEU A 46 -2.87 6.00 -4.13
C LEU A 46 -2.23 7.36 -3.81
N SER A 47 -0.99 7.55 -4.24
CA SER A 47 -0.26 8.81 -4.20
C SER A 47 -0.96 9.90 -5.02
N ALA A 48 -0.60 11.16 -4.76
CA ALA A 48 -1.12 12.28 -5.54
C ALA A 48 -0.75 12.22 -7.03
N ASP A 49 0.35 11.56 -7.37
CA ASP A 49 0.77 11.32 -8.77
C ASP A 49 -0.01 10.19 -9.45
N GLY A 50 -0.87 9.47 -8.72
CA GLY A 50 -1.76 8.45 -9.27
C GLY A 50 -1.10 7.12 -9.62
N THR A 51 0.16 6.89 -9.20
CA THR A 51 0.92 5.70 -9.62
C THR A 51 1.47 4.86 -8.47
N ARG A 52 1.74 5.47 -7.32
CA ARG A 52 2.40 4.80 -6.20
C ARG A 52 1.41 4.49 -5.09
N ALA A 53 1.66 3.40 -4.36
CA ALA A 53 1.01 3.20 -3.09
C ALA A 53 1.75 3.99 -2.01
N GLU A 54 1.00 4.66 -1.14
CA GLU A 54 1.52 5.33 0.05
C GLU A 54 0.83 4.82 1.30
N LEU A 55 1.56 4.77 2.41
CA LEU A 55 0.94 4.54 3.71
C LEU A 55 0.11 5.77 4.11
N THR A 56 -1.05 5.51 4.69
CA THR A 56 -1.78 6.51 5.48
C THR A 56 -1.19 6.58 6.89
N ASP A 57 -1.68 7.51 7.72
CA ASP A 57 -1.28 7.56 9.13
C ASP A 57 -1.68 6.27 9.87
N ALA A 58 -2.85 5.72 9.56
CA ALA A 58 -3.29 4.43 10.08
C ALA A 58 -2.36 3.30 9.64
N GLY A 59 -1.92 3.30 8.37
CA GLY A 59 -0.97 2.32 7.85
C GLY A 59 0.41 2.41 8.51
N ARG A 60 0.90 3.63 8.76
CA ARG A 60 2.14 3.89 9.51
C ARG A 60 2.05 3.36 10.94
N ALA A 61 0.96 3.67 11.64
CA ALA A 61 0.71 3.17 12.99
C ALA A 61 0.64 1.64 13.03
N ALA A 62 -0.06 1.01 12.08
CA ALA A 62 -0.15 -0.44 11.96
C ALA A 62 1.20 -1.09 11.66
N LEU A 63 2.08 -0.43 10.90
CA LEU A 63 3.44 -0.90 10.64
C LEU A 63 4.37 -0.76 11.87
N GLY A 64 3.98 0.04 12.86
CA GLY A 64 4.83 0.42 13.99
C GLY A 64 5.83 1.53 13.65
N VAL A 65 5.62 2.24 12.53
CA VAL A 65 6.37 3.45 12.18
C VAL A 65 5.65 4.62 12.82
N VAL A 66 6.05 4.97 14.05
CA VAL A 66 5.75 6.30 14.58
C VAL A 66 6.68 7.25 13.85
N ALA A 67 6.12 8.15 13.03
CA ALA A 67 6.89 9.23 12.44
C ALA A 67 7.52 10.06 13.58
N ALA A 68 8.85 10.11 13.61
CA ALA A 68 9.63 10.98 14.50
C ALA A 68 9.74 12.38 13.90
#